data_AF-A0A970GCB4-F1
#
_entry.id   AF-A0A970GCB4-F1
#
_cell.length_a   1.000
_cell.length_b   1.000
_cell.length_c   1.000
_cell.angle_alpha   90.00
_cell.angle_beta   90.00
_cell.angle_gamma   90.00
#
_symmetry.space_group_name_H-M   'P 1'
#
loop_
_entity.id
_entity.type
_entity.pdbx_description
1 polymer ?
#
loop_
_entity_poly.entity_id
_entity_poly.type
_entity_poly.pdbx_seq_one_letter_code
_entity_poly.pdbx_strand_id
1 'polypeptide(L)'
;MNIPLNIYVAYFEKGILNFGYVIAQNNNRLEVITETGNYVVLPESRIILQSKERYLEIEPYQALPNFINQVNLFEEQFQESDFHFLKEKECTLQEIATELNLQTDVQIFALFKYLHNHPKEIHCKKNKYRLKTPEEITQYQLQLQQQEEERQFLQDVNAFFSGAELSRESQHKLYNALPELQTAKKHKKLKELILSKYPLLKPEEAILEFRKFCGETPEYIDPVIANAGIPIGFSSLLIEEKLLPWKVTQPEAIAFSIDDESTKDFDDAISFTKDGSFWHLTLYVSSVSERLNLEGALFAEAKKRVSSLYTANAVIPLFPFNHSEQELSLKKDSVRPVLALNIWLDENLAIQHYELSRMNITISENYSFNEIDHQIEQEPFSTLYRLSKLLAEKRGANSFSEKERYYYYISAAEQGLEVKCVDTQSPARKIVEELMILYNSYLADYAVKNNIPVIYRNINQFEDPKDN
;
A
#
# COMPACT_ATOMS: atom_id res chain seq x y z
N MET A 1 38.83 29.40 -13.01
CA MET A 1 39.01 30.84 -12.72
C MET A 1 40.21 30.84 -11.81
N ASN A 2 41.35 31.45 -12.17
CA ASN A 2 42.56 31.26 -11.37
C ASN A 2 42.38 31.92 -9.99
N ILE A 3 42.16 31.11 -8.94
CA ILE A 3 41.85 31.62 -7.59
C ILE A 3 43.16 32.13 -6.96
N PRO A 4 43.25 33.41 -6.55
CA PRO A 4 44.48 33.95 -6.00
C PRO A 4 44.83 33.33 -4.64
N LEU A 5 46.12 33.33 -4.27
CA LEU A 5 46.57 32.94 -2.93
C LEU A 5 46.29 34.05 -1.91
N ASN A 6 46.28 33.67 -0.64
CA ASN A 6 46.11 34.56 0.51
C ASN A 6 44.73 35.25 0.53
N ILE A 7 43.68 34.46 0.32
CA ILE A 7 42.29 34.94 0.33
C ILE A 7 41.43 34.03 1.20
N TYR A 8 40.32 34.57 1.70
CA TYR A 8 39.26 33.77 2.30
C TYR A 8 38.34 33.20 1.22
N VAL A 9 37.85 31.99 1.43
CA VAL A 9 36.94 31.28 0.51
C VAL A 9 35.81 30.61 1.27
N ALA A 10 34.66 30.47 0.63
CA ALA A 10 33.58 29.61 1.09
C ALA A 10 33.46 28.38 0.20
N TYR A 11 33.07 27.25 0.80
CA TYR A 11 32.83 25.99 0.09
C TYR A 11 31.83 25.10 0.86
N PHE A 12 31.20 24.15 0.16
CA PHE A 12 30.34 23.16 0.80
C PHE A 12 31.09 21.85 1.03
N GLU A 13 31.01 21.32 2.25
CA GLU A 13 31.48 19.98 2.61
C GLU A 13 30.33 19.19 3.25
N LYS A 14 29.95 18.07 2.64
CA LYS A 14 28.80 17.24 3.05
C LYS A 14 27.48 18.06 3.23
N GLY A 15 27.31 19.11 2.43
CA GLY A 15 26.15 20.00 2.48
C GLY A 15 26.23 21.12 3.51
N ILE A 16 27.32 21.20 4.28
CA ILE A 16 27.55 22.25 5.28
C ILE A 16 28.42 23.34 4.66
N LEU A 17 28.01 24.60 4.81
CA LEU A 17 28.79 25.76 4.40
C LEU A 17 29.98 25.94 5.33
N ASN A 18 31.19 25.96 4.76
CA ASN A 18 32.43 26.15 5.49
C ASN A 18 33.21 27.33 4.91
N PHE A 19 34.04 27.95 5.74
CA PHE A 19 35.00 28.98 5.34
C PHE A 19 36.42 28.46 5.51
N GLY A 20 37.30 28.93 4.63
CA GLY A 20 38.71 28.56 4.65
C GLY A 20 39.60 29.63 4.10
N TYR A 21 40.91 29.41 4.21
CA TYR A 21 41.94 30.34 3.75
C TYR A 21 42.91 29.64 2.78
N VAL A 22 43.11 30.22 1.59
CA VAL A 22 43.91 29.62 0.52
C VAL A 22 45.40 29.93 0.71
N ILE A 23 46.22 28.90 0.88
CA ILE A 23 47.68 29.05 1.05
C ILE A 23 48.51 28.62 -0.15
N ALA A 24 48.03 27.64 -0.92
CA ALA A 24 48.74 27.12 -2.08
C ALA A 24 47.77 26.63 -3.16
N GLN A 25 48.26 26.55 -4.39
CA GLN A 25 47.52 26.05 -5.54
C GLN A 25 48.45 25.19 -6.39
N ASN A 26 48.00 23.97 -6.73
CA ASN A 26 48.71 23.06 -7.60
C ASN A 26 47.72 22.32 -8.53
N ASN A 27 47.89 22.43 -9.84
CA ASN A 27 47.06 21.76 -10.86
C ASN A 27 45.55 21.84 -10.62
N ASN A 28 45.00 23.07 -10.50
CA ASN A 28 43.59 23.37 -10.24
C ASN A 28 43.04 22.83 -8.89
N ARG A 29 43.93 22.44 -7.98
CA ARG A 29 43.60 22.11 -6.59
C ARG A 29 44.18 23.17 -5.67
N LEU A 30 43.36 23.60 -4.71
CA LEU A 30 43.70 24.58 -3.69
C LEU A 30 43.95 23.86 -2.38
N GLU A 31 45.03 24.22 -1.71
CA GLU A 31 45.25 23.88 -0.30
C GLU A 31 44.60 24.96 0.55
N VAL A 32 43.57 24.56 1.29
CA VAL A 32 42.73 25.44 2.09
C VAL A 32 42.88 25.06 3.56
N ILE A 33 43.20 26.03 4.39
CA ILE A 33 43.18 25.90 5.85
C ILE A 33 41.72 26.00 6.32
N THR A 34 41.29 25.06 7.15
CA THR A 34 39.96 25.04 7.78
C THR A 34 39.96 25.78 9.12
N GLU A 35 38.77 26.05 9.66
CA GLU A 35 38.60 26.65 10.99
C GLU A 35 39.34 25.87 12.11
N THR A 36 39.41 24.54 11.99
CA THR A 36 40.10 23.68 12.96
C THR A 36 41.63 23.65 12.77
N GLY A 37 42.18 24.45 11.84
CA GLY A 37 43.61 24.46 11.50
C GLY A 37 44.08 23.27 10.66
N ASN A 38 43.16 22.46 10.12
CA ASN A 38 43.50 21.35 9.23
C ASN A 38 43.63 21.83 7.79
N TYR A 39 44.29 21.03 6.96
CA TYR A 39 44.41 21.27 5.52
C TYR A 39 43.44 20.39 4.74
N VAL A 40 42.67 21.00 3.85
CA VAL A 40 41.85 20.29 2.87
C VAL A 40 42.27 20.68 1.46
N VAL A 41 42.32 19.69 0.57
CA VAL A 41 42.63 19.90 -0.85
C VAL A 41 41.34 19.90 -1.64
N LEU A 42 40.97 21.04 -2.21
CA LEU A 42 39.72 21.24 -2.92
C LEU A 42 39.97 21.61 -4.39
N PRO A 43 39.24 21.05 -5.36
CA PRO A 43 39.28 21.58 -6.73
C PRO A 43 38.67 22.99 -6.76
N GLU A 44 39.15 23.86 -7.65
CA GLU A 44 38.64 25.24 -7.80
C GLU A 44 37.12 25.31 -7.98
N SER A 45 36.53 24.30 -8.65
CA SER A 45 35.08 24.21 -8.89
C SER A 45 34.24 24.06 -7.63
N ARG A 46 34.85 23.76 -6.47
CA ARG A 46 34.18 23.69 -5.17
C ARG A 46 34.14 25.00 -4.40
N ILE A 47 34.91 26.00 -4.83
CA ILE A 47 34.85 27.33 -4.23
C ILE A 47 33.63 28.06 -4.77
N ILE A 48 32.78 28.52 -3.87
CA ILE A 48 31.49 29.16 -4.19
C ILE A 48 31.48 30.67 -3.90
N LEU A 49 32.41 31.14 -3.05
CA LEU A 49 32.65 32.55 -2.76
C LEU A 49 34.15 32.73 -2.46
N GLN A 50 34.70 33.88 -2.85
CA GLN A 50 36.09 34.25 -2.57
C GLN A 50 36.15 35.72 -2.14
N SER A 51 37.10 36.06 -1.26
CA SER A 51 37.34 37.43 -0.83
C SER A 51 37.93 38.28 -1.97
N LYS A 52 37.59 39.57 -1.98
CA LYS A 52 38.12 40.55 -2.93
C LYS A 52 39.52 40.99 -2.52
N GLU A 53 39.75 41.17 -1.23
CA GLU A 53 41.04 41.54 -0.69
C GLU A 53 41.95 40.32 -0.53
N ARG A 54 43.26 40.58 -0.58
CA ARG A 54 44.29 39.62 -0.20
C ARG A 54 44.74 39.92 1.22
N TYR A 55 44.71 38.90 2.06
CA TYR A 55 45.04 38.98 3.48
C TYR A 55 46.41 38.34 3.67
N LEU A 56 47.47 39.14 3.81
CA LEU A 56 48.82 38.62 4.03
C LEU A 56 49.02 38.19 5.49
N GLU A 57 48.27 37.18 5.90
CA GLU A 57 48.26 36.70 7.28
C GLU A 57 49.56 35.96 7.62
N ILE A 58 50.23 36.41 8.68
CA ILE A 58 51.45 35.78 9.19
C ILE A 58 51.11 34.43 9.85
N GLU A 59 49.94 34.35 10.50
CA GLU A 59 49.42 33.14 11.15
C GLU A 59 47.96 32.86 10.73
N PRO A 60 47.74 32.30 9.53
CA PRO A 60 46.40 32.11 8.96
C PRO A 60 45.46 31.26 9.82
N TYR A 61 46.02 30.34 10.60
CA TYR A 61 45.29 29.46 11.52
C TYR A 61 44.69 30.20 12.72
N GLN A 62 45.22 31.38 13.08
CA GLN A 62 44.62 32.26 14.09
C GLN A 62 43.72 33.33 13.47
N ALA A 63 44.05 33.80 12.26
CA ALA A 63 43.30 34.83 11.56
C ALA A 63 41.93 34.34 11.05
N LEU A 64 41.83 33.11 10.54
CA LEU A 64 40.60 32.56 10.00
C LEU A 64 39.48 32.45 11.07
N PRO A 65 39.69 31.89 12.28
CA PRO A 65 38.66 31.90 13.33
C PRO A 65 38.18 33.30 13.69
N ASN A 66 39.06 34.31 13.70
CA ASN A 66 38.68 35.70 13.94
C ASN A 66 37.79 36.25 12.81
N PHE A 67 38.15 36.00 11.55
CA PHE A 67 37.32 36.35 10.40
C PHE A 67 35.95 35.69 10.46
N ILE A 68 35.88 34.39 10.76
CA ILE A 68 34.63 33.65 10.91
C ILE A 68 33.78 34.24 12.04
N ASN A 69 34.39 34.58 13.17
CA ASN A 69 33.67 35.23 14.29
C ASN A 69 33.08 36.59 13.88
N GLN A 70 33.83 37.41 13.15
CA GLN A 70 33.32 38.68 12.62
C GLN A 70 32.17 38.47 11.61
N VAL A 71 32.28 37.46 10.75
CA VAL A 71 31.21 37.06 9.83
C VAL A 71 29.95 36.65 10.59
N ASN A 72 30.08 35.86 11.66
CA ASN A 72 28.96 35.44 12.50
C ASN A 72 28.29 36.63 13.20
N LEU A 73 29.08 37.51 13.82
CA LEU A 73 28.57 38.71 14.49
C LEU A 73 27.87 39.68 13.53
N PHE A 74 28.30 39.73 12.27
CA PHE A 74 27.64 40.54 11.25
C PHE A 74 26.38 39.84 10.69
N GLU A 75 26.40 38.51 10.55
CA GLU A 75 25.23 37.73 10.13
C GLU A 75 24.03 37.96 11.06
N GLU A 76 24.27 38.01 12.37
CA GLU A 76 23.24 38.27 13.40
C GLU A 76 22.57 39.65 13.27
N GLN A 77 23.19 40.59 12.57
CA GLN A 77 22.63 41.93 12.37
C GLN A 77 21.56 41.96 11.28
N PHE A 78 21.55 41.01 10.35
CA PHE A 78 20.55 40.95 9.30
C PHE A 78 19.17 40.57 9.84
N GLN A 79 18.16 41.31 9.40
CA GLN A 79 16.76 41.05 9.67
C GLN A 79 16.04 40.65 8.39
N GLU A 80 14.96 39.88 8.51
CA GLU A 80 14.17 39.45 7.35
C GLU A 80 13.61 40.64 6.54
N SER A 81 13.34 41.76 7.22
CA SER A 81 12.91 43.02 6.59
C SER A 81 13.91 43.61 5.62
N ASP A 82 15.21 43.35 5.82
CA ASP A 82 16.28 43.90 4.99
C ASP A 82 16.18 43.35 3.55
N PHE A 83 15.55 42.19 3.37
CA PHE A 83 15.46 41.48 2.10
C PHE A 83 14.12 41.67 1.38
N HIS A 84 13.27 42.62 1.77
CA HIS A 84 11.94 42.80 1.18
C HIS A 84 11.96 42.99 -0.34
N PHE A 85 13.00 43.64 -0.88
CA PHE A 85 13.18 43.85 -2.32
C PHE A 85 13.34 42.53 -3.12
N LEU A 86 13.71 41.43 -2.46
CA LEU A 86 13.79 40.10 -3.08
C LEU A 86 12.42 39.45 -3.33
N LYS A 87 11.31 40.08 -2.90
CA LYS A 87 9.95 39.66 -3.28
C LYS A 87 9.63 40.00 -4.74
N GLU A 88 10.21 41.08 -5.25
CA GLU A 88 9.83 41.65 -6.55
C GLU A 88 10.81 41.29 -7.67
N LYS A 89 12.06 40.95 -7.32
CA LYS A 89 13.13 40.64 -8.28
C LYS A 89 14.06 39.54 -7.78
N GLU A 90 14.52 38.68 -8.69
CA GLU A 90 15.67 37.81 -8.44
C GLU A 90 16.96 38.63 -8.53
N CYS A 91 17.79 38.57 -7.48
CA CYS A 91 19.06 39.28 -7.42
C CYS A 91 20.23 38.32 -7.24
N THR A 92 21.39 38.67 -7.80
CA THR A 92 22.67 38.05 -7.50
C THR A 92 23.20 38.51 -6.14
N LEU A 93 24.14 37.76 -5.55
CA LEU A 93 24.80 38.16 -4.30
C LEU A 93 25.36 39.59 -4.36
N GLN A 94 25.94 39.98 -5.50
CA GLN A 94 26.53 41.31 -5.70
C GLN A 94 25.47 42.41 -5.73
N GLU A 95 24.32 42.18 -6.36
CA GLU A 95 23.20 43.13 -6.39
C GLU A 95 22.61 43.33 -4.99
N ILE A 96 22.49 42.26 -4.19
CA ILE A 96 22.03 42.31 -2.80
C ILE A 96 23.03 43.08 -1.93
N ALA A 97 24.32 42.77 -2.07
CA ALA A 97 25.37 43.50 -1.35
C ALA A 97 25.36 45.00 -1.67
N THR A 98 25.11 45.35 -2.94
CA THR A 98 25.02 46.75 -3.38
C THR A 98 23.79 47.46 -2.79
N GLU A 99 22.62 46.82 -2.82
CA GLU A 99 21.37 47.35 -2.26
C GLU A 99 21.49 47.58 -0.74
N LEU A 100 22.19 46.68 -0.03
CA LEU A 100 22.43 46.77 1.41
C LEU A 100 23.67 47.60 1.79
N ASN A 101 24.34 48.25 0.83
CA ASN A 101 25.57 49.02 1.02
C ASN A 101 26.73 48.25 1.72
N LEU A 102 26.84 46.96 1.45
CA LEU A 102 27.91 46.09 1.96
C LEU A 102 29.14 46.18 1.06
N GLN A 103 30.30 46.48 1.65
CA GLN A 103 31.54 46.73 0.90
C GLN A 103 32.71 45.85 1.33
N THR A 104 32.71 45.34 2.56
CA THR A 104 33.82 44.54 3.07
C THR A 104 33.60 43.05 2.84
N ASP A 105 34.69 42.28 2.76
CA ASP A 105 34.60 40.82 2.59
C ASP A 105 33.85 40.15 3.74
N VAL A 106 34.05 40.61 4.98
CA VAL A 106 33.29 40.13 6.16
C VAL A 106 31.78 40.26 5.93
N GLN A 107 31.33 41.43 5.44
CA GLN A 107 29.91 41.69 5.20
C GLN A 107 29.34 40.83 4.08
N ILE A 108 30.09 40.63 2.99
CA ILE A 108 29.66 39.80 1.86
C ILE A 108 29.60 38.33 2.25
N PHE A 109 30.57 37.85 3.03
CA PHE A 109 30.56 36.48 3.57
C PHE A 109 29.42 36.28 4.56
N ALA A 110 29.14 37.26 5.41
CA ALA A 110 27.99 37.25 6.33
C ALA A 110 26.66 37.20 5.57
N LEU A 111 26.51 38.04 4.53
CA LEU A 111 25.33 38.00 3.67
C LEU A 111 25.18 36.62 3.02
N PHE A 112 26.25 36.09 2.44
CA PHE A 112 26.22 34.78 1.81
C PHE A 112 25.83 33.68 2.80
N LYS A 113 26.36 33.74 4.03
CA LYS A 113 26.02 32.81 5.11
C LYS A 113 24.54 32.92 5.47
N TYR A 114 24.04 34.14 5.70
CA TYR A 114 22.63 34.40 6.02
C TYR A 114 21.70 33.81 4.96
N LEU A 115 21.96 34.08 3.67
CA LEU A 115 21.12 33.62 2.56
C LEU A 115 21.04 32.08 2.47
N HIS A 116 22.08 31.36 2.90
CA HIS A 116 22.10 29.88 2.90
C HIS A 116 21.62 29.26 4.21
N ASN A 117 21.62 30.02 5.31
CA ASN A 117 21.10 29.60 6.60
C ASN A 117 19.58 29.80 6.75
N HIS A 118 18.94 30.50 5.81
CA HIS A 118 17.50 30.73 5.77
C HIS A 118 16.82 30.07 4.54
N PRO A 119 16.99 28.75 4.32
CA PRO A 119 16.42 28.07 3.17
C PRO A 119 14.89 27.97 3.21
N LYS A 120 14.25 28.29 4.33
CA LYS A 120 12.79 28.33 4.45
C LYS A 120 12.20 29.56 3.76
N GLU A 121 12.85 30.71 3.90
CA GLU A 121 12.41 32.00 3.36
C GLU A 121 13.05 32.29 1.99
N ILE A 122 14.25 31.76 1.74
CA ILE A 122 15.07 32.15 0.59
C ILE A 122 15.16 31.01 -0.43
N HIS A 123 14.87 31.34 -1.69
CA HIS A 123 15.14 30.46 -2.83
C HIS A 123 16.47 30.84 -3.46
N CYS A 124 17.36 29.87 -3.66
CA CYS A 124 18.64 30.06 -4.37
C CYS A 124 18.73 29.11 -5.56
N LYS A 125 18.95 29.65 -6.77
CA LYS A 125 19.21 28.86 -7.99
C LYS A 125 20.23 29.56 -8.87
N LYS A 126 21.33 28.87 -9.20
CA LYS A 126 22.43 29.40 -10.05
C LYS A 126 22.93 30.79 -9.60
N ASN A 127 23.16 30.96 -8.29
CA ASN A 127 23.62 32.21 -7.67
C ASN A 127 22.65 33.40 -7.82
N LYS A 128 21.37 33.12 -7.99
CA LYS A 128 20.28 34.09 -7.90
C LYS A 128 19.39 33.76 -6.71
N TYR A 129 19.03 34.80 -5.97
CA TYR A 129 18.24 34.73 -4.76
C TYR A 129 16.94 35.50 -4.93
N ARG A 130 15.88 34.94 -4.37
CA ARG A 130 14.59 35.62 -4.18
C ARG A 130 13.94 35.12 -2.90
N LEU A 131 12.97 35.86 -2.40
CA LEU A 131 12.11 35.34 -1.34
C LEU A 131 11.13 34.31 -1.93
N LYS A 132 10.86 33.27 -1.16
CA LYS A 132 9.86 32.25 -1.48
C LYS A 132 8.46 32.84 -1.33
N THR A 133 7.53 32.34 -2.15
CA THR A 133 6.11 32.66 -1.97
C THR A 133 5.55 31.96 -0.73
N PRO A 134 4.41 32.41 -0.17
CA PRO A 134 3.76 31.71 0.94
C PRO A 134 3.50 30.22 0.64
N GLU A 135 3.11 29.89 -0.58
CA GLU A 135 2.91 28.51 -1.04
C GLU A 135 4.21 27.69 -1.00
N GLU A 136 5.32 28.24 -1.47
CA GLU A 136 6.62 27.58 -1.43
C GLU A 136 7.14 27.38 0.00
N ILE A 137 6.86 28.32 0.91
CA ILE A 137 7.18 28.20 2.34
C ILE A 137 6.38 27.05 2.95
N THR A 138 5.07 26.97 2.68
CA THR A 138 4.22 25.86 3.15
C THR A 138 4.69 24.51 2.60
N GLN A 139 5.03 24.44 1.31
CA GLN A 139 5.58 23.21 0.70
C GLN A 139 6.92 22.80 1.34
N TYR A 140 7.79 23.76 1.63
CA TYR A 140 9.06 23.49 2.30
C TYR A 140 8.85 22.97 3.74
N GLN A 141 7.91 23.54 4.49
CA GLN A 141 7.57 23.04 5.83
C GLN A 141 7.01 21.63 5.78
N LEU A 142 6.10 21.33 4.85
CA LEU A 142 5.58 19.99 4.64
C LEU A 142 6.68 18.99 4.25
N GLN A 143 7.66 19.42 3.47
CA GLN A 143 8.82 18.60 3.12
C GLN A 143 9.69 18.29 4.35
N LEU A 144 9.98 19.28 5.20
CA LEU A 144 10.73 19.08 6.44
C LEU A 144 10.02 18.12 7.39
N GLN A 145 8.70 18.31 7.57
CA GLN A 145 7.90 17.43 8.41
C GLN A 145 7.94 15.98 7.90
N GLN A 146 7.77 15.75 6.60
CA GLN A 146 7.87 14.40 6.01
C GLN A 146 9.27 13.79 6.20
N GLN A 147 10.34 14.59 6.12
CA GLN A 147 11.70 14.11 6.37
C GLN A 147 11.93 13.72 7.83
N GLU A 148 11.38 14.49 8.77
CA GLU A 148 11.42 14.17 10.19
C GLU A 148 10.62 12.91 10.52
N GLU A 149 9.43 12.77 9.95
CA GLU A 149 8.59 11.56 10.07
C GLU A 149 9.28 10.33 9.50
N GLU A 150 9.91 10.43 8.32
CA GLU A 150 10.70 9.33 7.73
C GLU A 150 11.90 8.98 8.62
N ARG A 151 12.60 9.98 9.17
CA ARG A 151 13.73 9.76 10.07
C ARG A 151 13.28 9.05 11.34
N GLN A 152 12.19 9.48 11.96
CA GLN A 152 11.64 8.85 13.16
C GLN A 152 11.20 7.42 12.87
N PHE A 153 10.51 7.19 11.76
CA PHE A 153 10.10 5.85 11.33
C PHE A 153 11.30 4.90 11.16
N LEU A 154 12.39 5.35 10.53
CA LEU A 154 13.60 4.55 10.38
C LEU A 154 14.31 4.29 11.73
N GLN A 155 14.25 5.24 12.67
CA GLN A 155 14.75 5.04 14.03
C GLN A 155 13.93 4.00 14.78
N ASP A 156 12.60 4.05 14.68
CA ASP A 156 11.70 3.07 15.28
C ASP A 156 11.98 1.67 14.71
N VAL A 157 12.10 1.53 13.39
CA VAL A 157 12.44 0.25 12.74
C VAL A 157 13.83 -0.24 13.15
N ASN A 158 14.81 0.65 13.28
CA ASN A 158 16.13 0.26 13.77
C ASN A 158 16.10 -0.22 15.24
N ALA A 159 15.29 0.40 16.09
CA ALA A 159 15.08 -0.05 17.46
C ALA A 159 14.32 -1.38 17.52
N PHE A 160 13.37 -1.61 16.60
CA PHE A 160 12.65 -2.87 16.45
C PHE A 160 13.58 -4.06 16.19
N PHE A 161 14.62 -3.88 15.36
CA PHE A 161 15.69 -4.90 15.20
C PHE A 161 16.41 -5.24 16.52
N SER A 162 16.40 -4.34 17.51
CA SER A 162 16.99 -4.55 18.83
C SER A 162 15.99 -5.04 19.88
N GLY A 163 14.77 -5.40 19.48
CA GLY A 163 13.73 -5.95 20.36
C GLY A 163 12.78 -4.91 20.97
N ALA A 164 12.84 -3.65 20.56
CA ALA A 164 11.81 -2.67 20.93
C ALA A 164 10.49 -2.99 20.23
N GLU A 165 9.36 -2.58 20.80
CA GLU A 165 8.06 -2.69 20.11
C GLU A 165 7.83 -1.51 19.16
N LEU A 166 7.23 -1.78 18.01
CA LEU A 166 6.76 -0.73 17.10
C LEU A 166 5.42 -0.19 17.58
N SER A 167 5.22 1.12 17.46
CA SER A 167 3.87 1.70 17.55
C SER A 167 2.97 1.09 16.48
N ARG A 168 1.65 1.07 16.73
CA ARG A 168 0.67 0.54 15.76
C ARG A 168 0.77 1.23 14.39
N GLU A 169 0.98 2.55 14.40
CA GLU A 169 1.15 3.34 13.18
C GLU A 169 2.45 3.00 12.45
N SER A 170 3.58 2.91 13.16
CA SER A 170 4.86 2.53 12.56
C SER A 170 4.82 1.09 12.03
N GLN A 171 4.17 0.16 12.73
CA GLN A 171 3.96 -1.20 12.24
C GLN A 171 3.10 -1.21 10.97
N HIS A 172 1.99 -0.46 10.95
CA HIS A 172 1.15 -0.38 9.75
C HIS A 172 1.88 0.25 8.55
N LYS A 173 2.64 1.34 8.77
CA LYS A 173 3.52 1.93 7.76
C LYS A 173 4.56 0.92 7.24
N LEU A 174 5.15 0.13 8.14
CA LEU A 174 6.12 -0.91 7.79
C LEU A 174 5.48 -2.00 6.93
N TYR A 175 4.34 -2.57 7.35
CA TYR A 175 3.65 -3.63 6.60
C TYR A 175 3.22 -3.18 5.20
N ASN A 176 2.81 -1.91 5.04
CA ASN A 176 2.53 -1.34 3.73
C ASN A 176 3.77 -1.24 2.82
N ALA A 177 4.96 -1.04 3.42
CA ALA A 177 6.21 -0.90 2.69
C ALA A 177 6.84 -2.27 2.31
N LEU A 178 6.61 -3.31 3.12
CA LEU A 178 7.25 -4.63 2.95
C LEU A 178 7.04 -5.26 1.55
N PRO A 179 5.82 -5.32 0.99
CA PRO A 179 5.61 -5.85 -0.37
C PRO A 179 6.29 -4.98 -1.45
N GLU A 180 6.31 -3.65 -1.25
CA GLU A 180 6.92 -2.70 -2.18
C GLU A 180 8.46 -2.78 -2.21
N LEU A 181 9.11 -3.23 -1.14
CA LEU A 181 10.57 -3.43 -1.11
C LEU A 181 11.05 -4.48 -2.13
N GLN A 182 10.18 -5.44 -2.45
CA GLN A 182 10.45 -6.53 -3.40
C GLN A 182 10.13 -6.14 -4.84
N THR A 183 9.02 -5.42 -5.05
CA THR A 183 8.44 -5.16 -6.38
C THR A 183 8.75 -3.77 -6.93
N ALA A 184 9.06 -2.79 -6.06
CA ALA A 184 9.21 -1.39 -6.43
C ALA A 184 10.57 -0.81 -6.05
N LYS A 185 11.02 0.21 -6.81
CA LYS A 185 12.19 1.03 -6.46
C LYS A 185 11.85 2.10 -5.42
N LYS A 186 11.09 1.74 -4.39
CA LYS A 186 10.64 2.64 -3.29
C LYS A 186 11.40 2.33 -1.99
N HIS A 187 11.19 3.17 -0.97
CA HIS A 187 11.69 2.97 0.40
C HIS A 187 13.21 2.74 0.49
N LYS A 188 13.99 3.49 -0.31
CA LYS A 188 15.44 3.29 -0.46
C LYS A 188 16.19 3.28 0.89
N LYS A 189 15.88 4.22 1.79
CA LYS A 189 16.53 4.29 3.11
C LYS A 189 16.18 3.09 4.01
N LEU A 190 14.93 2.62 3.97
CA LEU A 190 14.51 1.43 4.70
C LEU A 190 15.23 0.19 4.14
N LYS A 191 15.33 0.08 2.81
CA LYS A 191 16.10 -0.99 2.16
C LYS A 191 17.56 -0.97 2.60
N GLU A 192 18.22 0.20 2.56
CA GLU A 192 19.60 0.36 3.03
C GLU A 192 19.76 -0.05 4.51
N LEU A 193 18.82 0.33 5.37
CA LEU A 193 18.79 -0.08 6.77
C LEU A 193 18.69 -1.60 6.91
N ILE A 194 17.77 -2.26 6.20
CA ILE A 194 17.60 -3.72 6.24
C ILE A 194 18.89 -4.42 5.76
N LEU A 195 19.44 -4.01 4.62
CA LEU A 195 20.67 -4.61 4.09
C LEU A 195 21.87 -4.45 5.04
N SER A 196 21.92 -3.37 5.82
CA SER A 196 22.96 -3.19 6.83
C SER A 196 22.86 -4.18 7.99
N LYS A 197 21.65 -4.73 8.26
CA LYS A 197 21.41 -5.75 9.30
C LYS A 197 21.66 -7.17 8.82
N TYR A 198 21.60 -7.41 7.51
CA TYR A 198 21.84 -8.71 6.88
C TYR A 198 22.97 -8.66 5.84
N PRO A 199 24.22 -8.32 6.22
CA PRO A 199 25.31 -8.04 5.26
C PRO A 199 25.80 -9.26 4.46
N LEU A 200 25.46 -10.47 4.90
CA LEU A 200 25.86 -11.73 4.25
C LEU A 200 24.83 -12.24 3.24
N LEU A 201 23.62 -11.68 3.23
CA LEU A 201 22.52 -12.13 2.37
C LEU A 201 22.45 -11.29 1.10
N LYS A 202 21.96 -11.88 0.02
CA LYS A 202 21.59 -11.09 -1.16
C LYS A 202 20.41 -10.17 -0.83
N PRO A 203 20.21 -9.08 -1.58
CA PRO A 203 19.16 -8.12 -1.24
C PRO A 203 17.75 -8.71 -1.12
N GLU A 204 17.39 -9.65 -2.00
CA GLU A 204 16.07 -10.31 -1.99
C GLU A 204 15.92 -11.23 -0.76
N GLU A 205 16.96 -11.99 -0.43
CA GLU A 205 17.00 -12.87 0.75
C GLU A 205 16.93 -12.05 2.04
N ALA A 206 17.67 -10.94 2.13
CA ALA A 206 17.63 -10.02 3.28
C ALA A 206 16.24 -9.40 3.50
N ILE A 207 15.55 -9.02 2.42
CA ILE A 207 14.19 -8.49 2.51
C ILE A 207 13.23 -9.60 2.97
N LEU A 208 13.31 -10.79 2.39
CA LEU A 208 12.47 -11.92 2.79
C LEU A 208 12.66 -12.28 4.28
N GLU A 209 13.91 -12.41 4.73
CA GLU A 209 14.22 -12.67 6.15
C GLU A 209 13.68 -11.56 7.06
N PHE A 210 13.74 -10.31 6.61
CA PHE A 210 13.14 -9.22 7.36
C PHE A 210 11.60 -9.27 7.39
N ARG A 211 10.94 -9.64 6.29
CA ARG A 211 9.47 -9.85 6.25
C ARG A 211 9.02 -10.93 7.23
N LYS A 212 9.79 -12.02 7.31
CA LYS A 212 9.58 -13.10 8.29
C LYS A 212 9.81 -12.62 9.71
N PHE A 213 10.90 -11.89 9.96
CA PHE A 213 11.17 -11.26 11.26
C PHE A 213 10.03 -10.35 11.73
N CYS A 214 9.41 -9.60 10.81
CA CYS A 214 8.26 -8.76 11.13
C CYS A 214 6.99 -9.55 11.47
N GLY A 215 6.93 -10.86 11.15
CA GLY A 215 5.72 -11.68 11.24
C GLY A 215 4.71 -11.42 10.12
N GLU A 216 5.07 -10.65 9.09
CA GLU A 216 4.21 -10.41 7.93
C GLU A 216 4.19 -11.61 6.99
N THR A 217 5.31 -12.33 6.87
CA THR A 217 5.42 -13.56 6.08
C THR A 217 5.69 -14.74 7.01
N PRO A 218 4.71 -15.63 7.28
CA PRO A 218 4.96 -16.86 8.03
C PRO A 218 5.97 -17.79 7.33
N GLU A 219 6.72 -18.56 8.12
CA GLU A 219 7.78 -19.46 7.61
C GLU A 219 7.27 -20.55 6.66
N TYR A 220 6.01 -20.95 6.81
CA TYR A 220 5.42 -22.01 6.00
C TYR A 220 4.96 -21.54 4.62
N ILE A 221 4.99 -20.24 4.31
CA ILE A 221 4.54 -19.70 3.01
C ILE A 221 5.49 -20.17 1.89
N ASP A 222 4.90 -20.49 0.73
CA ASP A 222 5.68 -20.88 -0.44
C ASP A 222 6.70 -19.79 -0.82
N PRO A 223 8.00 -20.13 -1.01
CA PRO A 223 9.04 -19.15 -1.33
C PRO A 223 8.76 -18.33 -2.59
N VAL A 224 8.08 -18.86 -3.60
CA VAL A 224 7.70 -18.13 -4.82
C VAL A 224 6.75 -17.00 -4.45
N ILE A 225 5.75 -17.28 -3.61
CA ILE A 225 4.79 -16.27 -3.13
C ILE A 225 5.48 -15.25 -2.23
N ALA A 226 6.30 -15.73 -1.30
CA ALA A 226 7.04 -14.89 -0.38
C ALA A 226 7.96 -13.89 -1.11
N ASN A 227 8.54 -14.32 -2.24
CA ASN A 227 9.38 -13.49 -3.10
C ASN A 227 8.61 -12.70 -4.18
N ALA A 228 7.32 -12.98 -4.41
CA ALA A 228 6.51 -12.26 -5.39
C ALA A 228 6.17 -10.83 -4.95
N GLY A 229 6.42 -10.47 -3.70
CA GLY A 229 6.03 -9.17 -3.13
C GLY A 229 4.51 -9.01 -3.03
N ILE A 230 3.80 -10.13 -2.82
CA ILE A 230 2.38 -10.13 -2.49
C ILE A 230 2.22 -9.80 -1.00
N PRO A 231 1.27 -8.95 -0.59
CA PRO A 231 0.92 -8.76 0.82
C PRO A 231 0.39 -10.07 1.42
N ILE A 232 1.02 -10.57 2.47
CA ILE A 232 0.68 -11.84 3.11
C ILE A 232 -0.03 -11.54 4.43
N GLY A 233 0.68 -10.97 5.39
CA GLY A 233 0.20 -10.70 6.74
C GLY A 233 -0.52 -9.36 6.89
N PHE A 234 -1.17 -9.17 8.03
CA PHE A 234 -1.86 -7.93 8.39
C PHE A 234 -1.17 -7.28 9.59
N SER A 235 -1.07 -5.95 9.58
CA SER A 235 -0.65 -5.20 10.77
C SER A 235 -1.72 -5.28 11.88
N SER A 236 -1.33 -5.11 13.14
CA SER A 236 -2.26 -5.08 14.28
C SER A 236 -3.43 -4.11 14.09
N LEU A 237 -3.17 -2.94 13.49
CA LEU A 237 -4.20 -1.94 13.17
C LEU A 237 -5.34 -2.52 12.32
N LEU A 238 -5.01 -3.34 11.32
CA LEU A 238 -5.98 -3.94 10.41
C LEU A 238 -6.73 -5.11 11.05
N ILE A 239 -6.05 -5.91 11.86
CA ILE A 239 -6.65 -7.05 12.58
C ILE A 239 -7.67 -6.56 13.62
N GLU A 240 -7.39 -5.42 14.25
CA GLU A 240 -8.24 -4.82 15.28
C GLU A 240 -9.26 -3.81 14.72
N GLU A 241 -9.25 -3.52 13.41
CA GLU A 241 -10.18 -2.58 12.81
C GLU A 241 -11.61 -3.13 12.93
N LYS A 242 -12.46 -2.43 13.69
CA LYS A 242 -13.84 -2.89 13.91
C LYS A 242 -14.67 -2.68 12.65
N LEU A 243 -15.34 -3.75 12.24
CA LEU A 243 -16.39 -3.68 11.23
C LEU A 243 -17.55 -2.78 11.71
N LEU A 244 -18.18 -2.09 10.76
CA LEU A 244 -19.35 -1.26 11.03
C LEU A 244 -20.47 -2.11 11.65
N PRO A 245 -21.21 -1.57 12.64
CA PRO A 245 -22.41 -2.24 13.11
C PRO A 245 -23.48 -2.23 12.02
N TRP A 246 -24.34 -3.25 12.00
CA TRP A 246 -25.54 -3.24 11.17
C TRP A 246 -26.78 -3.33 12.05
N LYS A 247 -27.93 -2.95 11.49
CA LYS A 247 -29.20 -3.07 12.21
C LYS A 247 -29.64 -4.52 12.23
N VAL A 248 -29.45 -5.18 13.36
CA VAL A 248 -29.97 -6.53 13.60
C VAL A 248 -31.49 -6.45 13.77
N THR A 249 -32.23 -6.74 12.71
CA THR A 249 -33.68 -6.97 12.76
C THR A 249 -33.96 -8.44 13.06
N GLN A 250 -35.21 -8.77 13.38
CA GLN A 250 -35.58 -10.18 13.46
C GLN A 250 -35.26 -10.87 12.12
N PRO A 251 -34.63 -12.07 12.15
CA PRO A 251 -34.33 -12.78 10.93
C PRO A 251 -35.63 -13.07 10.18
N GLU A 252 -35.66 -12.70 8.92
CA GLU A 252 -36.85 -12.80 8.07
C GLU A 252 -36.97 -14.18 7.42
N ALA A 253 -35.86 -14.92 7.34
CA ALA A 253 -35.81 -16.25 6.76
C ALA A 253 -34.75 -17.15 7.42
N ILE A 254 -34.95 -18.46 7.28
CA ILE A 254 -33.98 -19.51 7.61
C ILE A 254 -33.35 -19.99 6.30
N ALA A 255 -32.03 -20.07 6.28
CA ALA A 255 -31.24 -20.49 5.12
C ALA A 255 -30.15 -21.50 5.53
N PHE A 256 -29.57 -22.18 4.54
CA PHE A 256 -28.41 -23.05 4.71
C PHE A 256 -27.36 -22.75 3.64
N SER A 257 -26.08 -23.03 3.90
CA SER A 257 -25.03 -23.00 2.87
C SER A 257 -24.65 -24.42 2.43
N ILE A 258 -24.01 -24.55 1.26
CA ILE A 258 -23.46 -25.80 0.75
C ILE A 258 -22.08 -25.50 0.18
N ASP A 259 -21.03 -26.06 0.77
CA ASP A 259 -19.65 -25.69 0.47
C ASP A 259 -18.70 -26.90 0.46
N ASP A 260 -17.42 -26.66 0.18
CA ASP A 260 -16.39 -27.67 0.38
C ASP A 260 -16.20 -27.96 1.87
N GLU A 261 -15.85 -29.20 2.21
CA GLU A 261 -15.63 -29.64 3.59
C GLU A 261 -14.54 -28.82 4.31
N SER A 262 -13.65 -28.19 3.53
CA SER A 262 -12.57 -27.36 4.06
C SER A 262 -12.88 -25.86 4.11
N THR A 263 -14.05 -25.41 3.66
CA THR A 263 -14.49 -24.01 3.68
C THR A 263 -14.71 -23.51 5.11
N LYS A 264 -14.34 -22.25 5.37
CA LYS A 264 -14.53 -21.55 6.66
C LYS A 264 -15.18 -20.17 6.51
N ASP A 265 -14.99 -19.57 5.35
CA ASP A 265 -15.57 -18.32 4.86
C ASP A 265 -16.77 -18.63 3.94
N PHE A 266 -17.96 -18.74 4.54
CA PHE A 266 -19.20 -19.00 3.82
C PHE A 266 -19.78 -17.69 3.27
N ASP A 267 -19.79 -17.54 1.95
CA ASP A 267 -20.19 -16.29 1.29
C ASP A 267 -21.66 -16.29 0.86
N ASP A 268 -22.21 -17.46 0.52
CA ASP A 268 -23.57 -17.62 0.02
C ASP A 268 -24.42 -18.61 0.82
N ALA A 269 -25.74 -18.46 0.70
CA ALA A 269 -26.73 -19.33 1.33
C ALA A 269 -28.00 -19.42 0.49
N ILE A 270 -28.81 -20.44 0.77
CA ILE A 270 -30.02 -20.80 0.03
C ILE A 270 -31.18 -20.98 1.01
N SER A 271 -32.36 -20.49 0.64
CA SER A 271 -33.63 -20.92 1.21
C SER A 271 -34.52 -21.42 0.07
N PHE A 272 -35.10 -22.60 0.23
CA PHE A 272 -35.96 -23.19 -0.79
C PHE A 272 -37.18 -23.82 -0.15
N THR A 273 -38.35 -23.26 -0.45
CA THR A 273 -39.62 -23.64 0.17
C THR A 273 -40.70 -23.80 -0.89
N LYS A 274 -41.70 -24.63 -0.58
CA LYS A 274 -42.87 -24.83 -1.42
C LYS A 274 -44.07 -24.14 -0.79
N ASP A 275 -44.80 -23.37 -1.59
CA ASP A 275 -46.07 -22.75 -1.21
C ASP A 275 -47.16 -23.14 -2.21
N GLY A 276 -48.01 -24.10 -1.82
CA GLY A 276 -49.00 -24.71 -2.70
C GLY A 276 -48.35 -25.37 -3.93
N SER A 277 -48.66 -24.85 -5.12
CA SER A 277 -48.08 -25.31 -6.40
C SER A 277 -46.83 -24.53 -6.82
N PHE A 278 -46.47 -23.46 -6.10
CA PHE A 278 -45.31 -22.62 -6.41
C PHE A 278 -44.13 -22.98 -5.52
N TRP A 279 -42.94 -22.66 -5.99
CA TRP A 279 -41.72 -22.72 -5.19
C TRP A 279 -41.15 -21.32 -4.99
N HIS A 280 -40.62 -21.08 -3.81
CA HIS A 280 -39.90 -19.87 -3.47
C HIS A 280 -38.44 -20.21 -3.20
N LEU A 281 -37.57 -19.73 -4.08
CA LEU A 281 -36.13 -19.83 -3.98
C LEU A 281 -35.58 -18.46 -3.62
N THR A 282 -34.82 -18.38 -2.54
CA THR A 282 -34.03 -17.20 -2.23
C THR A 282 -32.56 -17.56 -2.16
N LEU A 283 -31.75 -16.81 -2.91
CA LEU A 283 -30.30 -16.89 -2.90
C LEU A 283 -29.75 -15.70 -2.14
N TYR A 284 -28.83 -15.93 -1.22
CA TYR A 284 -28.26 -14.92 -0.34
C TYR A 284 -26.76 -14.83 -0.57
N VAL A 285 -26.23 -13.61 -0.57
CA VAL A 285 -24.79 -13.33 -0.53
C VAL A 285 -24.50 -12.40 0.64
N SER A 286 -23.44 -12.69 1.41
CA SER A 286 -23.00 -11.89 2.54
C SER A 286 -22.85 -10.40 2.17
N SER A 287 -23.46 -9.51 2.95
CA SER A 287 -23.42 -8.07 2.70
C SER A 287 -22.14 -7.44 3.28
N VAL A 288 -20.97 -7.86 2.76
CA VAL A 288 -19.66 -7.42 3.24
C VAL A 288 -19.52 -5.90 3.20
N SER A 289 -20.03 -5.24 2.16
CA SER A 289 -19.97 -3.79 2.00
C SER A 289 -20.74 -3.00 3.07
N GLU A 290 -21.77 -3.57 3.69
CA GLU A 290 -22.47 -2.95 4.84
C GLU A 290 -21.60 -2.92 6.10
N ARG A 291 -20.66 -3.87 6.20
CA ARG A 291 -19.81 -4.04 7.38
C ARG A 291 -18.48 -3.31 7.27
N LEU A 292 -18.11 -2.76 6.11
CA LEU A 292 -16.81 -2.12 5.90
C LEU A 292 -16.90 -0.59 5.87
N ASN A 293 -15.94 0.06 6.54
CA ASN A 293 -15.69 1.48 6.33
C ASN A 293 -14.94 1.67 4.99
N LEU A 294 -15.60 2.25 3.99
CA LEU A 294 -15.01 2.46 2.65
C LEU A 294 -13.87 3.50 2.63
N GLU A 295 -13.72 4.28 3.70
CA GLU A 295 -12.59 5.19 3.92
C GLU A 295 -11.56 4.61 4.91
N GLY A 296 -11.81 3.41 5.43
CA GLY A 296 -10.98 2.72 6.43
C GLY A 296 -9.75 2.03 5.85
N ALA A 297 -8.83 1.63 6.74
CA ALA A 297 -7.58 1.00 6.35
C ALA A 297 -7.80 -0.44 5.87
N LEU A 298 -8.77 -1.16 6.44
CA LEU A 298 -9.16 -2.50 6.02
C LEU A 298 -9.66 -2.54 4.57
N PHE A 299 -10.51 -1.59 4.17
CA PHE A 299 -10.96 -1.48 2.78
C PHE A 299 -9.83 -1.06 1.83
N ALA A 300 -8.96 -0.15 2.27
CA ALA A 300 -7.78 0.23 1.50
C ALA A 300 -6.84 -0.97 1.25
N GLU A 301 -6.67 -1.85 2.23
CA GLU A 301 -5.89 -3.09 2.09
C GLU A 301 -6.57 -4.09 1.16
N ALA A 302 -7.89 -4.29 1.30
CA ALA A 302 -8.65 -5.19 0.42
C ALA A 302 -8.52 -4.79 -1.06
N LYS A 303 -8.52 -3.48 -1.37
CA LYS A 303 -8.27 -2.99 -2.74
C LYS A 303 -6.88 -3.34 -3.27
N LYS A 304 -5.86 -3.41 -2.41
CA LYS A 304 -4.50 -3.80 -2.82
C LYS A 304 -4.40 -5.30 -3.07
N ARG A 305 -5.09 -6.11 -2.25
CA ARG A 305 -5.10 -7.58 -2.35
C ARG A 305 -5.95 -8.09 -3.50
N VAL A 306 -7.06 -7.41 -3.80
CA VAL A 306 -8.05 -7.74 -4.85
C VAL A 306 -8.83 -9.04 -4.60
N SER A 307 -8.16 -10.14 -4.28
CA SER A 307 -8.78 -11.41 -3.91
C SER A 307 -8.00 -12.13 -2.82
N SER A 308 -8.62 -13.13 -2.20
CA SER A 308 -7.88 -14.18 -1.48
C SER A 308 -7.04 -14.99 -2.47
N LEU A 309 -5.88 -15.47 -2.03
CA LEU A 309 -5.01 -16.37 -2.81
C LEU A 309 -4.95 -17.73 -2.09
N TYR A 310 -5.42 -18.78 -2.77
CA TYR A 310 -5.41 -20.15 -2.28
C TYR A 310 -4.25 -20.89 -2.92
N THR A 311 -3.31 -21.38 -2.09
CA THR A 311 -2.15 -22.14 -2.54
C THR A 311 -2.14 -23.52 -1.90
N ALA A 312 -1.28 -24.41 -2.37
CA ALA A 312 -1.22 -25.77 -1.84
C ALA A 312 -1.05 -25.79 -0.32
N ASN A 313 -0.23 -24.89 0.22
CA ASN A 313 0.19 -24.88 1.62
C ASN A 313 -0.41 -23.75 2.47
N ALA A 314 -1.11 -22.78 1.89
CA ALA A 314 -1.61 -21.63 2.62
C ALA A 314 -2.80 -20.96 1.94
N VAL A 315 -3.57 -20.23 2.74
CA VAL A 315 -4.53 -19.23 2.28
C VAL A 315 -4.00 -17.86 2.67
N ILE A 316 -3.85 -16.97 1.71
CA ILE A 316 -3.58 -15.56 1.94
C ILE A 316 -4.92 -14.83 1.78
N PRO A 317 -5.59 -14.48 2.89
CA PRO A 317 -6.97 -14.04 2.81
C PRO A 317 -7.05 -12.56 2.42
N LEU A 318 -8.17 -12.19 1.80
CA LEU A 318 -8.51 -10.81 1.47
C LEU A 318 -8.67 -9.93 2.72
N PHE A 319 -9.25 -10.50 3.78
CA PHE A 319 -9.44 -9.88 5.09
C PHE A 319 -8.77 -10.74 6.18
N PRO A 320 -8.42 -10.17 7.34
CA PRO A 320 -8.01 -10.94 8.51
C PRO A 320 -9.01 -12.06 8.85
N PHE A 321 -8.52 -13.23 9.26
CA PHE A 321 -9.35 -14.42 9.52
C PHE A 321 -10.45 -14.19 10.57
N ASN A 322 -10.22 -13.32 11.57
CA ASN A 322 -11.23 -12.94 12.54
C ASN A 322 -12.42 -12.19 11.92
N HIS A 323 -12.26 -11.62 10.73
CA HIS A 323 -13.36 -11.02 9.98
C HIS A 323 -13.90 -11.98 8.92
N SER A 324 -13.05 -12.51 8.02
CA SER A 324 -13.49 -13.35 6.90
C SER A 324 -14.16 -14.63 7.36
N GLU A 325 -13.55 -15.39 8.27
CA GLU A 325 -14.06 -16.70 8.73
C GLU A 325 -15.05 -16.60 9.90
N GLN A 326 -15.41 -15.38 10.36
CA GLN A 326 -16.29 -15.20 11.51
C GLN A 326 -17.37 -14.14 11.27
N GLU A 327 -17.01 -12.86 11.31
CA GLU A 327 -17.98 -11.77 11.31
C GLU A 327 -18.69 -11.56 9.97
N LEU A 328 -17.99 -11.84 8.87
CA LEU A 328 -18.48 -11.71 7.49
C LEU A 328 -19.04 -13.05 6.95
N SER A 329 -18.58 -14.18 7.49
CA SER A 329 -19.01 -15.52 7.11
C SER A 329 -20.45 -15.80 7.56
N LEU A 330 -21.23 -16.42 6.67
CA LEU A 330 -22.59 -16.91 6.89
C LEU A 330 -22.56 -18.22 7.71
N LYS A 331 -22.14 -18.11 8.97
CA LYS A 331 -22.02 -19.27 9.87
C LYS A 331 -23.35 -19.69 10.45
N LYS A 332 -23.51 -20.99 10.66
CA LYS A 332 -24.58 -21.61 11.42
C LYS A 332 -24.84 -20.88 12.74
N ASP A 333 -26.12 -20.78 13.09
CA ASP A 333 -26.65 -20.14 14.30
C ASP A 333 -26.33 -18.65 14.41
N SER A 334 -25.91 -18.01 13.31
CA SER A 334 -25.60 -16.58 13.28
C SER A 334 -26.63 -15.80 12.45
N VAL A 335 -26.98 -14.61 12.94
CA VAL A 335 -27.76 -13.63 12.17
C VAL A 335 -26.80 -12.79 11.34
N ARG A 336 -27.05 -12.67 10.04
CA ARG A 336 -26.18 -11.97 9.10
C ARG A 336 -26.97 -11.08 8.12
N PRO A 337 -26.46 -9.88 7.79
CA PRO A 337 -27.02 -9.07 6.73
C PRO A 337 -26.61 -9.64 5.38
N VAL A 338 -27.57 -9.75 4.47
CA VAL A 338 -27.36 -10.33 3.13
C VAL A 338 -28.04 -9.49 2.06
N LEU A 339 -27.49 -9.59 0.85
CA LEU A 339 -28.21 -9.26 -0.37
C LEU A 339 -28.92 -10.53 -0.84
N ALA A 340 -30.22 -10.43 -1.06
CA ALA A 340 -31.10 -11.55 -1.38
C ALA A 340 -31.66 -11.39 -2.79
N LEU A 341 -31.63 -12.47 -3.57
CA LEU A 341 -32.38 -12.63 -4.81
C LEU A 341 -33.53 -13.61 -4.55
N ASN A 342 -34.75 -13.09 -4.46
CA ASN A 342 -35.97 -13.85 -4.29
C ASN A 342 -36.52 -14.23 -5.66
N ILE A 343 -36.92 -15.49 -5.83
CA ILE A 343 -37.35 -16.06 -7.10
C ILE A 343 -38.60 -16.92 -6.86
N TRP A 344 -39.66 -16.62 -7.60
CA TRP A 344 -40.88 -17.43 -7.61
C TRP A 344 -40.88 -18.32 -8.85
N LEU A 345 -41.02 -19.63 -8.61
CA LEU A 345 -41.08 -20.65 -9.65
C LEU A 345 -42.47 -21.29 -9.67
N ASP A 346 -42.93 -21.65 -10.87
CA ASP A 346 -44.13 -22.48 -11.01
C ASP A 346 -43.87 -23.96 -10.67
N GLU A 347 -44.89 -24.81 -10.87
CA GLU A 347 -44.81 -26.26 -10.62
C GLU A 347 -43.77 -26.98 -11.51
N ASN A 348 -43.42 -26.38 -12.66
CA ASN A 348 -42.43 -26.87 -13.61
C ASN A 348 -41.04 -26.25 -13.38
N LEU A 349 -40.86 -25.52 -12.27
CA LEU A 349 -39.63 -24.81 -11.91
C LEU A 349 -39.26 -23.68 -12.88
N ALA A 350 -40.22 -23.17 -13.65
CA ALA A 350 -40.00 -22.03 -14.51
C ALA A 350 -40.11 -20.72 -13.70
N ILE A 351 -39.12 -19.84 -13.87
CA ILE A 351 -39.05 -18.53 -13.20
C ILE A 351 -40.20 -17.66 -13.69
N GLN A 352 -41.06 -17.25 -12.76
CA GLN A 352 -42.20 -16.36 -12.99
C GLN A 352 -41.88 -14.91 -12.63
N HIS A 353 -41.14 -14.71 -11.54
CA HIS A 353 -40.83 -13.39 -10.99
C HIS A 353 -39.53 -13.43 -10.17
N TYR A 354 -38.87 -12.28 -10.03
CA TYR A 354 -37.74 -12.12 -9.13
C TYR A 354 -37.70 -10.74 -8.48
N GLU A 355 -37.12 -10.66 -7.29
CA GLU A 355 -36.88 -9.40 -6.57
C GLU A 355 -35.52 -9.43 -5.86
N LEU A 356 -34.81 -8.31 -5.92
CA LEU A 356 -33.62 -8.08 -5.10
C LEU A 356 -34.00 -7.30 -3.85
N SER A 357 -33.58 -7.80 -2.70
CA SER A 357 -33.80 -7.15 -1.41
C SER A 357 -32.57 -7.25 -0.52
N ARG A 358 -32.57 -6.48 0.55
CA ARG A 358 -31.60 -6.56 1.63
C ARG A 358 -32.33 -6.97 2.89
N MET A 359 -31.81 -7.96 3.60
CA MET A 359 -32.48 -8.52 4.77
C MET A 359 -31.48 -9.16 5.73
N ASN A 360 -31.98 -9.56 6.90
CA ASN A 360 -31.22 -10.38 7.85
C ASN A 360 -31.75 -11.81 7.82
N ILE A 361 -30.82 -12.78 7.78
CA ILE A 361 -31.14 -14.20 7.80
C ILE A 361 -30.45 -14.91 8.96
N THR A 362 -30.98 -16.07 9.34
CA THR A 362 -30.29 -17.02 10.21
C THR A 362 -29.88 -18.24 9.40
N ILE A 363 -28.62 -18.65 9.53
CA ILE A 363 -28.12 -19.89 8.93
C ILE A 363 -28.43 -21.06 9.85
N SER A 364 -29.28 -21.99 9.41
CA SER A 364 -29.60 -23.20 10.18
C SER A 364 -28.50 -24.25 10.10
N GLU A 365 -27.81 -24.33 8.96
CA GLU A 365 -26.75 -25.32 8.73
C GLU A 365 -25.77 -24.85 7.66
N ASN A 366 -24.49 -25.20 7.80
CA ASN A 366 -23.49 -25.11 6.75
C ASN A 366 -23.18 -26.55 6.30
N TYR A 367 -23.75 -26.99 5.18
CA TYR A 367 -23.55 -28.34 4.67
C TYR A 367 -22.28 -28.43 3.83
N SER A 368 -21.66 -29.61 3.81
CA SER A 368 -20.65 -29.96 2.82
C SER A 368 -21.28 -30.56 1.55
N PHE A 369 -20.56 -30.48 0.42
CA PHE A 369 -20.98 -31.14 -0.82
C PHE A 369 -21.23 -32.64 -0.63
N ASN A 370 -20.37 -33.35 0.10
CA ASN A 370 -20.55 -34.78 0.34
C ASN A 370 -21.83 -35.09 1.13
N GLU A 371 -22.17 -34.28 2.13
CA GLU A 371 -23.41 -34.47 2.91
C GLU A 371 -24.66 -34.35 2.04
N ILE A 372 -24.69 -33.35 1.15
CA ILE A 372 -25.82 -33.15 0.24
C ILE A 372 -25.87 -34.21 -0.86
N ASP A 373 -24.72 -34.64 -1.39
CA ASP A 373 -24.68 -35.71 -2.39
C ASP A 373 -25.24 -37.03 -1.84
N HIS A 374 -24.98 -37.34 -0.56
CA HIS A 374 -25.58 -38.50 0.12
C HIS A 374 -27.08 -38.37 0.37
N GLN A 375 -27.61 -37.15 0.39
CA GLN A 375 -29.01 -36.86 0.68
C GLN A 375 -29.76 -36.30 -0.53
N ILE A 376 -29.17 -36.39 -1.74
CA ILE A 376 -29.66 -35.71 -2.95
C ILE A 376 -31.07 -36.15 -3.36
N GLU A 377 -31.50 -37.34 -2.95
CA GLU A 377 -32.85 -37.86 -3.23
C GLU A 377 -33.92 -37.28 -2.28
N GLN A 378 -33.51 -36.63 -1.19
CA GLN A 378 -34.40 -36.01 -0.20
C GLN A 378 -34.79 -34.59 -0.61
N GLU A 379 -36.00 -34.17 -0.27
CA GLU A 379 -36.41 -32.76 -0.40
C GLU A 379 -35.76 -31.92 0.71
N PRO A 380 -35.32 -30.68 0.42
CA PRO A 380 -35.49 -29.94 -0.83
C PRO A 380 -34.45 -30.24 -1.94
N PHE A 381 -33.43 -31.06 -1.67
CA PHE A 381 -32.24 -31.20 -2.52
C PHE A 381 -32.53 -31.87 -3.87
N SER A 382 -33.46 -32.83 -3.92
CA SER A 382 -33.85 -33.48 -5.16
C SER A 382 -34.49 -32.51 -6.15
N THR A 383 -35.35 -31.61 -5.67
CA THR A 383 -35.95 -30.56 -6.50
C THR A 383 -34.93 -29.49 -6.88
N LEU A 384 -34.03 -29.09 -5.97
CA LEU A 384 -32.93 -28.18 -6.30
C LEU A 384 -32.00 -28.74 -7.38
N TYR A 385 -31.70 -30.04 -7.34
CA TYR A 385 -30.89 -30.69 -8.37
C TYR A 385 -31.60 -30.74 -9.74
N ARG A 386 -32.91 -30.95 -9.74
CA ARG A 386 -33.70 -30.86 -10.97
C ARG A 386 -33.69 -29.43 -11.53
N LEU A 387 -33.83 -28.42 -10.67
CA LEU A 387 -33.73 -27.02 -11.06
C LEU A 387 -32.37 -26.70 -11.68
N SER A 388 -31.26 -27.14 -11.07
CA SER A 388 -29.92 -26.86 -11.61
C SER A 388 -29.72 -27.46 -13.01
N LYS A 389 -30.25 -28.67 -13.27
CA LYS A 389 -30.24 -29.25 -14.62
C LYS A 389 -31.01 -28.41 -15.64
N LEU A 390 -32.21 -27.95 -15.28
CA LEU A 390 -33.03 -27.09 -16.15
C LEU A 390 -32.34 -25.75 -16.45
N LEU A 391 -31.67 -25.17 -15.45
CA LEU A 391 -30.88 -23.93 -15.62
C LEU A 391 -29.69 -24.16 -16.56
N ALA A 392 -28.93 -25.24 -16.35
CA ALA A 392 -27.80 -25.61 -17.19
C ALA A 392 -28.22 -25.86 -18.65
N GLU A 393 -29.35 -26.55 -18.86
CA GLU A 393 -29.95 -26.78 -20.18
C GLU A 393 -30.34 -25.47 -20.85
N LYS A 394 -31.03 -24.58 -20.15
CA LYS A 394 -31.42 -23.25 -20.66
C LYS A 394 -30.22 -22.41 -21.07
N ARG A 395 -29.09 -22.55 -20.37
CA ARG A 395 -27.83 -21.88 -20.68
C ARG A 395 -27.06 -22.52 -21.86
N GLY A 396 -27.45 -23.71 -22.30
CA GLY A 396 -26.72 -24.47 -23.33
C GLY A 396 -25.42 -25.09 -22.81
N ALA A 397 -25.30 -25.31 -21.49
CA ALA A 397 -24.10 -25.91 -20.89
C ALA A 397 -23.85 -27.35 -21.36
N ASN A 398 -24.91 -28.04 -21.82
CA ASN A 398 -24.83 -29.39 -22.38
C ASN A 398 -24.29 -29.43 -23.82
N SER A 399 -24.09 -28.27 -24.47
CA SER A 399 -23.82 -28.18 -25.91
C SER A 399 -22.33 -28.17 -26.29
N PHE A 400 -21.43 -27.92 -25.34
CA PHE A 400 -19.99 -27.82 -25.60
C PHE A 400 -19.15 -28.40 -24.45
N SER A 401 -18.51 -29.54 -24.73
CA SER A 401 -17.45 -30.26 -24.00
C SER A 401 -17.84 -31.24 -22.87
N GLU A 402 -17.35 -32.48 -23.00
CA GLU A 402 -17.13 -33.39 -21.88
C GLU A 402 -16.09 -32.73 -20.95
N LYS A 403 -16.54 -32.02 -19.92
CA LYS A 403 -15.65 -31.63 -18.81
C LYS A 403 -15.07 -32.91 -18.21
N GLU A 404 -13.76 -32.92 -17.95
CA GLU A 404 -13.14 -33.99 -17.16
C GLU A 404 -13.92 -34.16 -15.84
N ARG A 405 -14.33 -35.40 -15.55
CA ARG A 405 -15.17 -35.70 -14.39
C ARG A 405 -14.43 -35.42 -13.08
N TYR A 406 -13.12 -35.63 -13.04
CA TYR A 406 -12.33 -35.46 -11.83
C TYR A 406 -11.27 -34.39 -12.03
N TYR A 407 -11.23 -33.46 -11.10
CA TYR A 407 -10.15 -32.50 -10.95
C TYR A 407 -9.31 -32.88 -9.73
N TYR A 408 -8.00 -32.86 -9.87
CA TYR A 408 -7.08 -33.17 -8.77
C TYR A 408 -6.24 -31.95 -8.44
N TYR A 409 -6.13 -31.65 -7.14
CA TYR A 409 -5.19 -30.66 -6.65
C TYR A 409 -4.46 -31.16 -5.42
N ILE A 410 -3.30 -30.55 -5.17
CA ILE A 410 -2.42 -30.91 -4.06
C ILE A 410 -2.61 -29.87 -2.96
N SER A 411 -2.83 -30.33 -1.73
CA SER A 411 -2.82 -29.50 -0.53
C SER A 411 -1.78 -30.01 0.47
N ALA A 412 -1.19 -29.11 1.24
CA ALA A 412 -0.37 -29.48 2.38
C ALA A 412 -1.27 -29.82 3.57
N ALA A 413 -0.93 -30.89 4.26
CA ALA A 413 -1.53 -31.37 5.48
C ALA A 413 -0.44 -31.58 6.55
N GLU A 414 -0.84 -31.87 7.79
CA GLU A 414 0.11 -32.07 8.90
C GLU A 414 1.13 -33.19 8.63
N GLN A 415 0.73 -34.22 7.87
CA GLN A 415 1.55 -35.41 7.58
C GLN A 415 2.27 -35.35 6.22
N GLY A 416 2.18 -34.23 5.49
CA GLY A 416 2.81 -34.07 4.17
C GLY A 416 1.84 -33.51 3.12
N LEU A 417 1.99 -33.94 1.87
CA LEU A 417 1.10 -33.53 0.78
C LEU A 417 -0.06 -34.51 0.62
N GLU A 418 -1.26 -33.99 0.49
CA GLU A 418 -2.47 -34.73 0.18
C GLU A 418 -2.96 -34.38 -1.23
N VAL A 419 -3.44 -35.39 -1.95
CA VAL A 419 -4.11 -35.21 -3.23
C VAL A 419 -5.60 -35.21 -2.98
N LYS A 420 -6.27 -34.08 -3.26
CA LYS A 420 -7.72 -33.97 -3.21
C LYS A 420 -8.31 -34.20 -4.59
N CYS A 421 -9.30 -35.09 -4.65
CA CYS A 421 -10.06 -35.39 -5.85
C CYS A 421 -11.42 -34.70 -5.75
N VAL A 422 -11.78 -33.91 -6.77
CA VAL A 422 -13.05 -33.21 -6.88
C VAL A 422 -13.85 -33.83 -8.02
N ASP A 423 -15.03 -34.38 -7.74
CA ASP A 423 -15.98 -34.82 -8.76
C ASP A 423 -16.76 -33.60 -9.29
N THR A 424 -16.46 -33.19 -10.54
CA THR A 424 -17.16 -32.10 -11.22
C THR A 424 -18.60 -32.46 -11.57
N GLN A 425 -18.98 -33.73 -11.41
CA GLN A 425 -20.34 -34.23 -11.62
C GLN A 425 -21.14 -34.35 -10.31
N SER A 426 -20.57 -33.95 -9.16
CA SER A 426 -21.27 -33.84 -7.87
C SER A 426 -22.58 -33.04 -8.03
N PRO A 427 -23.74 -33.64 -7.70
CA PRO A 427 -25.02 -32.93 -7.71
C PRO A 427 -25.03 -31.65 -6.87
N ALA A 428 -24.47 -31.69 -5.66
CA ALA A 428 -24.41 -30.56 -4.75
C ALA A 428 -23.58 -29.40 -5.33
N ARG A 429 -22.42 -29.71 -5.93
CA ARG A 429 -21.59 -28.69 -6.61
C ARG A 429 -22.35 -28.05 -7.78
N LYS A 430 -23.06 -28.85 -8.58
CA LYS A 430 -23.89 -28.34 -9.69
C LYS A 430 -25.05 -27.47 -9.22
N ILE A 431 -25.67 -27.81 -8.10
CA ILE A 431 -26.69 -26.97 -7.47
C ILE A 431 -26.09 -25.59 -7.21
N VAL A 432 -24.99 -25.52 -6.46
CA VAL A 432 -24.36 -24.23 -6.10
C VAL A 432 -23.87 -23.48 -7.34
N GLU A 433 -23.21 -24.16 -8.28
CA GLU A 433 -22.71 -23.56 -9.54
C GLU A 433 -23.85 -22.85 -10.32
N GLU A 434 -24.94 -23.55 -10.60
CA GLU A 434 -26.03 -22.98 -11.41
C GLU A 434 -26.83 -21.92 -10.66
N LEU A 435 -27.00 -22.06 -9.34
CA LEU A 435 -27.65 -21.03 -8.53
C LEU A 435 -26.80 -19.76 -8.44
N MET A 436 -25.48 -19.86 -8.28
CA MET A 436 -24.60 -18.68 -8.28
C MET A 436 -24.48 -18.03 -9.66
N ILE A 437 -24.52 -18.81 -10.75
CA ILE A 437 -24.65 -18.27 -12.11
C ILE A 437 -25.97 -17.51 -12.25
N LEU A 438 -27.07 -18.07 -11.77
CA LEU A 438 -28.39 -17.44 -11.77
C LEU A 438 -28.36 -16.11 -10.99
N TYR A 439 -27.83 -16.12 -9.77
CA TYR A 439 -27.69 -14.92 -8.93
C TYR A 439 -26.93 -13.81 -9.66
N ASN A 440 -25.73 -14.12 -10.13
CA ASN A 440 -24.87 -13.14 -10.82
C ASN A 440 -25.51 -12.60 -12.10
N SER A 441 -26.23 -13.44 -12.85
CA SER A 441 -26.92 -13.04 -14.08
C SER A 441 -28.07 -12.06 -13.81
N TYR A 442 -28.90 -12.35 -12.80
CA TYR A 442 -30.02 -11.48 -12.43
C TYR A 442 -29.57 -10.19 -11.75
N LEU A 443 -28.49 -10.23 -10.97
CA LEU A 443 -27.88 -9.03 -10.41
C LEU A 443 -27.33 -8.12 -11.52
N ALA A 444 -26.63 -8.70 -12.50
CA ALA A 444 -26.12 -7.97 -13.66
C ALA A 444 -27.25 -7.34 -14.49
N ASP A 445 -28.30 -8.11 -14.78
CA ASP A 445 -29.48 -7.62 -15.51
C ASP A 445 -30.22 -6.50 -14.75
N TYR A 446 -30.41 -6.65 -13.44
CA TYR A 446 -30.96 -5.60 -12.59
C TYR A 446 -30.11 -4.33 -12.62
N ALA A 447 -28.79 -4.46 -12.51
CA ALA A 447 -27.87 -3.33 -12.57
C ALA A 447 -27.95 -2.59 -13.92
N VAL A 448 -28.01 -3.33 -15.03
CA VAL A 448 -28.20 -2.75 -16.37
C VAL A 448 -29.53 -2.00 -16.46
N LYS A 449 -30.66 -2.65 -16.11
CA LYS A 449 -32.00 -2.06 -16.20
C LYS A 449 -32.14 -0.79 -15.37
N ASN A 450 -31.45 -0.71 -14.23
CA ASN A 450 -31.52 0.42 -13.31
C ASN A 450 -30.35 1.41 -13.44
N ASN A 451 -29.47 1.25 -14.44
CA ASN A 451 -28.28 2.09 -14.65
C ASN A 451 -27.35 2.17 -13.42
N ILE A 452 -27.18 1.06 -12.71
CA ILE A 452 -26.29 0.96 -11.54
C ILE A 452 -24.90 0.55 -12.02
N PRO A 453 -23.85 1.35 -11.77
CA PRO A 453 -22.49 0.99 -12.16
C PRO A 453 -21.99 -0.18 -11.30
N VAL A 454 -21.64 -1.28 -11.96
CA VAL A 454 -21.00 -2.46 -11.35
C VAL A 454 -19.84 -2.96 -12.22
N ILE A 455 -18.96 -3.77 -11.64
CA ILE A 455 -17.84 -4.38 -12.39
C ILE A 455 -18.37 -5.60 -13.13
N TYR A 456 -18.30 -5.58 -14.46
CA TYR A 456 -18.68 -6.70 -15.32
C TYR A 456 -17.47 -7.56 -15.67
N ARG A 457 -17.66 -8.88 -15.71
CA ARG A 457 -16.70 -9.83 -16.28
C ARG A 457 -17.16 -10.18 -17.70
N ASN A 458 -16.49 -9.62 -18.70
CA ASN A 458 -16.76 -9.88 -20.10
C ASN A 458 -15.73 -10.85 -20.68
N ILE A 459 -16.17 -11.82 -21.48
CA ILE A 459 -15.30 -12.73 -22.23
C ILE A 459 -15.58 -12.46 -23.71
N ASN A 460 -14.62 -11.88 -24.41
CA ASN A 460 -14.70 -11.80 -25.87
C ASN A 460 -14.46 -13.21 -26.42
N GLN A 461 -15.40 -13.74 -27.18
CA GLN A 461 -15.13 -14.92 -27.99
C GLN A 461 -14.18 -14.49 -29.10
N PHE A 462 -12.97 -15.07 -29.13
CA PHE A 462 -12.09 -14.92 -30.27
C PHE A 462 -12.57 -15.91 -31.33
N GLU A 463 -13.28 -15.42 -32.34
CA GLU A 463 -13.57 -16.23 -33.52
C GLU A 463 -12.29 -16.30 -34.36
N ASP A 464 -11.64 -17.47 -34.43
CA ASP A 464 -10.55 -17.69 -35.39
C ASP A 464 -11.16 -17.63 -36.80
N PRO A 465 -10.74 -16.70 -37.69
CA PRO A 465 -11.26 -16.62 -39.05
C PRO A 465 -11.00 -17.88 -39.91
N LYS A 466 -10.30 -18.89 -39.38
CA LYS A 466 -10.10 -20.20 -40.02
C LYS A 466 -11.08 -21.29 -39.57
N ASP A 467 -11.92 -21.05 -38.55
CA ASP A 467 -12.92 -22.02 -38.08
C ASP A 467 -14.25 -21.92 -38.87
N ASN A 468 -14.18 -21.93 -40.21
CA ASN A 468 -15.33 -22.07 -41.11
C ASN A 468 -15.37 -23.44 -41.78
#